data_AF-A0A9W3K3W4-F1
#
_entry.id   AF-A0A9W3K3W4-F1
#
_cell.length_a   1.000
_cell.length_b   1.000
_cell.length_c   1.000
_cell.angle_alpha   90.00
_cell.angle_beta   90.00
_cell.angle_gamma   90.00
#
_symmetry.space_group_name_H-M   'P 1'
#
loop_
_entity.id
_entity.type
_entity.pdbx_description
1 polymer ?
#
loop_
_entity_poly.entity_id
_entity_poly.type
_entity_poly.pdbx_seq_one_letter_code
_entity_poly.pdbx_strand_id
1 'polypeptide(L)'
;MAATKGKAGHGTDTQAADARALVALAELADMLCQLGAEAIEAIEATEAPVDVAPYLDGLKAVEQHIHRMNPLDADGRERAARHYYAGVFAGACGDDSAIARGVAGSLARQAGGVSHAAARCFATLARIGRRHGRVFAARRGHRVPA
;
A
#
# COMPACT_ATOMS: atom_id res chain seq x y z
N MET A 1 -44.37 22.75 -33.59
CA MET A 1 -44.26 22.06 -32.29
C MET A 1 -42.82 21.60 -32.13
N ALA A 2 -42.08 22.20 -31.20
CA ALA A 2 -40.70 21.87 -30.91
C ALA A 2 -40.63 21.39 -29.46
N ALA A 3 -40.03 20.21 -29.24
CA ALA A 3 -39.66 19.72 -27.92
C ALA A 3 -38.40 18.85 -28.08
N THR A 4 -37.25 19.49 -28.03
CA THR A 4 -35.96 18.85 -27.77
C THR A 4 -35.92 18.50 -26.28
N LYS A 5 -35.93 17.20 -25.94
CA LYS A 5 -35.75 16.77 -24.54
C LYS A 5 -34.29 16.44 -24.29
N GLY A 6 -33.75 17.15 -23.30
CA GLY A 6 -32.34 17.25 -22.98
C GLY A 6 -31.68 15.94 -22.56
N LYS A 7 -30.46 15.81 -23.06
CA LYS A 7 -29.26 15.20 -22.49
C LYS A 7 -29.40 14.90 -20.98
N ALA A 8 -29.64 13.64 -20.63
CA ALA A 8 -29.39 13.14 -19.30
C ALA A 8 -27.87 12.97 -19.15
N GLY A 9 -27.22 13.99 -18.58
CA GLY A 9 -25.83 13.90 -18.15
C GLY A 9 -25.71 12.77 -17.14
N HIS A 10 -24.99 11.71 -17.52
CA HIS A 10 -24.46 10.75 -16.56
C HIS A 10 -23.53 11.51 -15.62
N GLY A 11 -23.94 11.59 -14.36
CA GLY A 11 -23.21 12.27 -13.30
C GLY A 11 -21.78 11.76 -13.22
N THR A 12 -20.85 12.67 -13.43
CA THR A 12 -19.48 12.58 -12.93
C THR A 12 -19.52 12.75 -11.41
N ASP A 13 -19.98 11.74 -10.69
CA ASP A 13 -19.87 11.63 -9.22
C ASP A 13 -18.61 10.86 -8.80
N THR A 14 -17.53 11.00 -9.57
CA THR A 14 -16.21 10.41 -9.24
C THR A 14 -15.26 11.42 -8.60
N GLN A 15 -15.64 12.70 -8.48
CA GLN A 15 -14.66 13.76 -8.24
C GLN A 15 -14.56 14.29 -6.79
N ALA A 16 -15.19 13.64 -5.82
CA ALA A 16 -15.14 14.07 -4.40
C ALA A 16 -14.59 13.02 -3.40
N ALA A 17 -14.39 11.76 -3.82
CA ALA A 17 -13.81 10.71 -2.96
C ALA A 17 -12.27 10.73 -2.93
N ASP A 18 -11.62 11.39 -3.90
CA ASP A 18 -10.21 11.15 -4.23
C ASP A 18 -9.20 12.09 -3.55
N ALA A 19 -9.67 13.07 -2.77
CA ALA A 19 -8.77 13.98 -2.04
C ALA A 19 -8.22 13.37 -0.73
N ARG A 20 -8.75 12.22 -0.30
CA ARG A 20 -8.35 11.52 0.93
C ARG A 20 -7.73 10.15 0.66
N ALA A 21 -8.01 9.51 -0.47
CA ALA A 21 -7.48 8.18 -0.75
C ALA A 21 -5.97 8.24 -0.99
N LEU A 22 -5.21 7.41 -0.27
CA LEU A 22 -3.78 7.22 -0.51
C LEU A 22 -3.62 6.12 -1.57
N VAL A 23 -3.27 6.51 -2.79
CA VAL A 23 -3.19 5.62 -3.96
C VAL A 23 -2.26 4.44 -3.68
N ALA A 24 -1.10 4.69 -3.06
CA ALA A 24 -0.15 3.62 -2.72
C ALA A 24 -0.73 2.57 -1.75
N LEU A 25 -1.64 2.95 -0.84
CA LEU A 25 -2.28 2.00 0.06
C LEU A 25 -3.41 1.24 -0.65
N ALA A 26 -4.13 1.88 -1.56
CA ALA A 26 -5.14 1.23 -2.40
C ALA A 26 -4.50 0.16 -3.29
N GLU A 27 -3.39 0.49 -3.98
CA GLU A 27 -2.64 -0.48 -4.78
C GLU A 27 -2.19 -1.70 -3.95
N LEU A 28 -1.72 -1.46 -2.72
CA LEU A 28 -1.32 -2.55 -1.83
C LEU A 28 -2.51 -3.40 -1.38
N ALA A 29 -3.67 -2.78 -1.12
CA ALA A 29 -4.89 -3.49 -0.78
C ALA A 29 -5.36 -4.36 -1.96
N ASP A 30 -5.33 -3.84 -3.18
CA ASP A 30 -5.69 -4.58 -4.39
C ASP A 30 -4.76 -5.78 -4.61
N MET A 31 -3.45 -5.60 -4.44
CA MET A 31 -2.47 -6.70 -4.52
C MET A 31 -2.72 -7.77 -3.45
N LEU A 32 -3.06 -7.38 -2.22
CA LEU A 32 -3.42 -8.34 -1.17
C LEU A 32 -4.71 -9.11 -1.52
N CYS A 33 -5.72 -8.42 -2.06
CA CYS A 33 -6.95 -9.06 -2.52
C CYS A 33 -6.70 -10.06 -3.65
N GLN A 34 -5.90 -9.68 -4.66
CA GLN A 34 -5.51 -10.57 -5.76
C GLN A 34 -4.79 -11.81 -5.22
N LEU A 35 -3.84 -11.62 -4.31
CA LEU A 35 -3.10 -12.73 -3.72
C LEU A 35 -3.98 -13.67 -2.89
N GLY A 36 -4.99 -13.11 -2.20
CA GLY A 36 -6.00 -13.91 -1.51
C GLY A 36 -6.87 -14.72 -2.47
N ALA A 37 -7.27 -14.13 -3.58
CA ALA A 37 -8.05 -14.80 -4.63
C ALA A 37 -7.24 -15.92 -5.33
N GLU A 38 -6.00 -15.63 -5.74
CA GLU A 38 -5.09 -16.63 -6.33
C GLU A 38 -4.86 -17.81 -5.39
N ALA A 39 -4.76 -17.57 -4.07
CA ALA A 39 -4.61 -18.64 -3.09
C ALA A 39 -5.87 -19.52 -2.96
N ILE A 40 -7.05 -19.00 -3.31
CA ILE A 40 -8.31 -19.78 -3.35
C ILE A 40 -8.39 -20.59 -4.66
N GLU A 41 -7.85 -20.07 -5.76
CA GLU A 41 -7.86 -20.75 -7.05
C GLU A 41 -6.77 -21.84 -7.17
N ALA A 42 -5.63 -21.66 -6.51
CA ALA A 42 -4.49 -22.59 -6.54
C ALA A 42 -4.63 -23.82 -5.63
N ILE A 43 -5.84 -24.16 -5.17
CA ILE A 43 -6.08 -25.31 -4.28
C ILE A 43 -5.89 -26.62 -5.07
N GLU A 44 -4.64 -27.05 -5.22
CA GLU A 44 -4.30 -28.46 -5.15
C GLU A 44 -4.12 -28.83 -3.68
N ALA A 45 -4.73 -29.95 -3.28
CA ALA A 45 -4.89 -30.39 -1.91
C ALA A 45 -3.64 -30.18 -1.04
N THR A 46 -3.71 -29.31 -0.02
CA THR A 46 -3.21 -29.49 1.38
C THR A 46 -2.96 -28.15 2.11
N GLU A 47 -2.81 -27.02 1.41
CA GLU A 47 -2.57 -25.71 2.08
C GLU A 47 -3.83 -24.85 2.23
N ALA A 48 -4.05 -24.32 3.43
CA ALA A 48 -5.11 -23.34 3.69
C ALA A 48 -4.78 -21.99 3.02
N PRO A 49 -5.76 -21.31 2.39
CA PRO A 49 -5.54 -20.04 1.70
C PRO A 49 -4.96 -18.97 2.65
N VAL A 50 -4.23 -17.99 2.09
CA VAL A 50 -3.72 -16.86 2.87
C VAL A 50 -4.89 -15.98 3.28
N ASP A 51 -5.22 -15.95 4.57
CA ASP A 51 -6.18 -14.99 5.11
C ASP A 51 -5.54 -13.60 5.09
N VAL A 52 -6.02 -12.77 4.15
CA VAL A 52 -5.53 -11.41 3.92
C VAL A 52 -6.30 -10.36 4.72
N ALA A 53 -7.43 -10.70 5.34
CA ALA A 53 -8.30 -9.73 6.03
C ALA A 53 -7.58 -8.95 7.14
N PRO A 54 -6.75 -9.58 8.01
CA PRO A 54 -6.02 -8.84 9.04
C PRO A 54 -5.04 -7.80 8.47
N TYR A 55 -4.52 -8.03 7.27
CA TYR A 55 -3.60 -7.10 6.61
C TYR A 55 -4.35 -5.91 6.02
N LEU A 56 -5.51 -6.15 5.40
CA LEU A 56 -6.39 -5.10 4.88
C LEU A 56 -6.88 -4.16 5.99
N ASP A 57 -7.26 -4.71 7.14
CA ASP A 57 -7.62 -3.90 8.30
C ASP A 57 -6.42 -3.12 8.87
N GLY A 58 -5.23 -3.73 8.84
CA GLY A 58 -3.98 -3.06 9.15
C GLY A 58 -3.70 -1.84 8.25
N LEU A 59 -4.05 -1.90 6.96
CA LEU A 59 -3.88 -0.78 6.03
C LEU A 59 -4.77 0.41 6.41
N LYS A 60 -6.00 0.19 6.87
CA LYS A 60 -6.89 1.28 7.36
C LYS A 60 -6.25 2.00 8.55
N ALA A 61 -5.60 1.27 9.45
CA ALA A 61 -4.90 1.87 10.58
C ALA A 61 -3.69 2.71 10.14
N VAL A 62 -2.95 2.25 9.12
CA VAL A 62 -1.84 2.99 8.52
C VAL A 62 -2.32 4.24 7.80
N GLU A 63 -3.41 4.16 7.03
CA GLU A 63 -4.03 5.32 6.37
C GLU A 63 -4.39 6.41 7.38
N GLN A 64 -5.09 6.05 8.47
CA GLN A 64 -5.43 6.99 9.54
C GLN A 64 -4.18 7.59 10.20
N HIS A 65 -3.12 6.79 10.37
CA HIS A 65 -1.86 7.28 10.92
C HIS A 65 -1.21 8.33 10.01
N ILE A 66 -1.19 8.09 8.70
CA ILE A 66 -0.63 9.01 7.69
C ILE A 66 -1.42 10.32 7.66
N HIS A 67 -2.76 10.26 7.69
CA HIS A 67 -3.59 11.48 7.72
C HIS A 67 -3.35 12.35 8.95
N ARG A 68 -2.98 11.74 10.08
CA ARG A 68 -2.68 12.46 11.32
C ARG A 68 -1.25 13.02 11.37
N MET A 69 -0.39 12.70 10.40
CA MET A 69 0.97 13.24 10.37
C MET A 69 0.97 14.71 9.90
N ASN A 70 1.31 15.61 10.81
CA ASN A 70 1.64 17.00 10.50
C ASN A 70 3.17 17.18 10.44
N PRO A 71 3.71 17.99 9.50
CA PRO A 71 3.00 18.92 8.61
C PRO A 71 2.85 18.41 7.16
N LEU A 72 2.47 17.14 6.93
CA LEU A 72 2.35 16.63 5.56
C LEU A 72 1.08 17.15 4.89
N ASP A 73 1.22 17.74 3.70
CA ASP A 73 0.12 18.03 2.78
C ASP A 73 -0.35 16.76 2.05
N ALA A 74 -1.30 16.88 1.11
CA ALA A 74 -1.84 15.73 0.40
C ALA A 74 -0.75 14.93 -0.34
N ASP A 75 0.14 15.62 -1.06
CA ASP A 75 1.23 15.01 -1.80
C ASP A 75 2.30 14.42 -0.87
N GLY A 76 2.63 15.10 0.23
CA GLY A 76 3.49 14.58 1.28
C GLY A 76 2.93 13.31 1.91
N ARG A 77 1.61 13.21 2.12
CA ARG A 77 0.95 12.01 2.65
C ARG A 77 0.98 10.85 1.65
N GLU A 78 0.74 11.10 0.36
CA GLU A 78 0.87 10.08 -0.68
C GLU A 78 2.33 9.60 -0.80
N ARG A 79 3.31 10.51 -0.77
CA ARG A 79 4.73 10.12 -0.70
C ARG A 79 5.02 9.26 0.53
N ALA A 80 4.48 9.62 1.69
CA ALA A 80 4.60 8.83 2.90
C ALA A 80 4.01 7.41 2.72
N ALA A 81 2.85 7.30 2.07
CA ALA A 81 2.24 6.02 1.72
C ALA A 81 3.12 5.19 0.75
N ARG A 82 3.75 5.82 -0.25
CA ARG A 82 4.72 5.17 -1.15
C ARG A 82 5.95 4.65 -0.39
N HIS A 83 6.44 5.38 0.61
CA HIS A 83 7.52 4.90 1.48
C HIS A 83 7.10 3.70 2.32
N TYR A 84 5.88 3.69 2.87
CA TYR A 84 5.31 2.52 3.55
C TYR A 84 5.22 1.32 2.60
N TYR A 85 4.60 1.51 1.43
CA TYR A 85 4.47 0.51 0.37
C TYR A 85 5.83 -0.12 0.04
N ALA A 86 6.83 0.70 -0.29
CA ALA A 86 8.14 0.22 -0.66
C ALA A 86 8.82 -0.54 0.49
N GLY A 87 8.60 -0.09 1.73
CA GLY A 87 8.97 -0.81 2.94
C GLY A 87 8.37 -2.22 2.98
N VAL A 88 7.07 -2.37 2.75
CA VAL A 88 6.37 -3.68 2.73
C VAL A 88 7.03 -4.64 1.74
N PHE A 89 7.26 -4.21 0.50
CA PHE A 89 7.93 -5.05 -0.50
C PHE A 89 9.35 -5.45 -0.08
N ALA A 90 10.17 -4.50 0.36
CA ALA A 90 11.52 -4.78 0.82
C ALA A 90 11.53 -5.78 2.00
N GLY A 91 10.57 -5.64 2.92
CA GLY A 91 10.42 -6.56 4.06
C GLY A 91 9.97 -7.96 3.65
N ALA A 92 9.05 -8.05 2.69
CA ALA A 92 8.52 -9.32 2.21
C ALA A 92 9.53 -10.10 1.36
N CYS A 93 10.35 -9.41 0.55
CA CYS A 93 11.40 -10.01 -0.26
C CYS A 93 12.68 -10.35 0.53
N GLY A 94 12.81 -9.86 1.77
CA GLY A 94 14.03 -9.97 2.57
C GLY A 94 15.05 -8.86 2.28
N ASP A 95 15.75 -8.42 3.33
CA ASP A 95 16.63 -7.24 3.27
C ASP A 95 17.81 -7.40 2.30
N ASP A 96 18.24 -8.64 2.07
CA ASP A 96 19.34 -8.98 1.17
C ASP A 96 18.90 -9.19 -0.29
N SER A 97 17.61 -9.03 -0.60
CA SER A 97 17.13 -9.13 -1.97
C SER A 97 17.57 -7.92 -2.81
N ALA A 98 17.78 -8.16 -4.11
CA ALA A 98 18.03 -7.07 -5.06
C ALA A 98 16.89 -6.04 -5.05
N ILE A 99 15.65 -6.49 -4.82
CA ILE A 99 14.47 -5.64 -4.67
C ILE A 99 14.61 -4.72 -3.45
N ALA A 100 14.95 -5.27 -2.27
CA ALA A 100 15.11 -4.47 -1.06
C ALA A 100 16.23 -3.42 -1.19
N ARG A 101 17.35 -3.79 -1.82
CA ARG A 101 18.46 -2.85 -2.11
C ARG A 101 18.04 -1.76 -3.12
N GLY A 102 17.34 -2.15 -4.19
CA GLY A 102 16.82 -1.22 -5.19
C GLY A 102 15.82 -0.22 -4.62
N VAL A 103 14.89 -0.70 -3.78
CA VAL A 103 13.97 0.14 -3.02
C VAL A 103 14.73 1.12 -2.13
N ALA A 104 15.68 0.64 -1.31
CA ALA A 104 16.45 1.49 -0.42
C ALA A 104 17.20 2.60 -1.18
N GLY A 105 17.81 2.26 -2.32
CA GLY A 105 18.47 3.22 -3.20
C GLY A 105 17.50 4.25 -3.80
N SER A 106 16.30 3.83 -4.22
CA SER A 106 15.29 4.74 -4.76
C SER A 106 14.79 5.73 -3.71
N LEU A 107 14.48 5.24 -2.50
CA LEU A 107 14.06 6.09 -1.39
C LEU A 107 15.15 7.08 -0.95
N ALA A 108 16.42 6.66 -0.97
CA ALA A 108 17.55 7.53 -0.64
C ALA A 108 17.69 8.70 -1.63
N ARG A 109 17.46 8.46 -2.93
CA ARG A 109 17.45 9.52 -3.95
C ARG A 109 16.31 10.52 -3.76
N GLN A 110 15.15 10.04 -3.32
CA GLN A 110 13.95 10.85 -3.09
C GLN A 110 14.04 11.73 -1.83
N ALA A 111 14.98 11.45 -0.92
CA ALA A 111 15.18 12.24 0.29
C ALA A 111 15.83 13.62 0.03
N GLY A 112 16.48 13.82 -1.12
CA GLY A 112 17.31 15.00 -1.42
C GLY A 112 16.58 16.33 -1.68
N GLY A 113 15.27 16.40 -1.50
CA GLY A 113 14.48 17.61 -1.81
C GLY A 113 13.33 17.89 -0.85
N VAL A 114 13.32 17.25 0.32
CA VAL A 114 12.23 17.35 1.31
C VAL A 114 12.73 17.86 2.65
N SER A 115 11.86 18.50 3.41
CA SER A 115 12.21 18.98 4.76
C SER A 115 12.65 17.83 5.66
N HIS A 116 13.52 18.10 6.62
CA HIS A 116 14.00 17.08 7.56
C HIS A 116 12.85 16.39 8.33
N ALA A 117 11.79 17.14 8.65
CA ALA A 117 10.60 16.59 9.29
C ALA A 117 9.87 15.58 8.38
N ALA A 118 9.66 15.93 7.10
CA ALA A 118 9.04 15.02 6.13
C ALA A 118 9.91 13.78 5.89
N ALA A 119 11.22 13.95 5.74
CA ALA A 119 12.17 12.84 5.60
C ALA A 119 12.09 11.86 6.78
N ARG A 120 11.95 12.37 8.01
CA ARG A 120 11.76 11.53 9.20
C ARG A 120 10.44 10.75 9.18
N CYS A 121 9.34 11.39 8.77
CA CYS A 121 8.05 10.71 8.61
C CYS A 121 8.15 9.57 7.58
N PHE A 122 8.77 9.83 6.44
CA PHE A 122 8.97 8.86 5.36
C PHE A 122 9.83 7.68 5.81
N ALA A 123 10.95 7.94 6.48
CA ALA A 123 11.81 6.90 7.03
C ALA A 123 11.07 6.04 8.08
N THR A 124 10.22 6.66 8.90
CA THR A 124 9.42 5.96 9.91
C THR A 124 8.42 5.02 9.24
N LEU A 125 7.70 5.49 8.23
CA LEU A 125 6.74 4.66 7.51
C LEU A 125 7.40 3.54 6.71
N ALA A 126 8.56 3.78 6.09
CA ALA A 126 9.32 2.72 5.43
C ALA A 126 9.73 1.61 6.40
N ARG A 127 10.07 1.94 7.65
CA ARG A 127 10.39 0.96 8.70
C ARG A 127 9.15 0.17 9.15
N ILE A 128 8.02 0.86 9.34
CA ILE A 128 6.75 0.20 9.68
C ILE A 128 6.34 -0.77 8.57
N GLY A 129 6.36 -0.30 7.32
CA GLY A 129 6.09 -1.14 6.15
C GLY A 129 7.00 -2.36 6.09
N ARG A 130 8.31 -2.17 6.28
CA ARG A 130 9.28 -3.28 6.31
C ARG A 130 8.95 -4.32 7.37
N ARG A 131 8.59 -3.89 8.58
CA ARG A 131 8.16 -4.81 9.65
C ARG A 131 6.91 -5.59 9.24
N HIS A 132 5.92 -4.93 8.65
CA HIS A 132 4.69 -5.58 8.18
C HIS A 132 4.98 -6.59 7.06
N GLY A 133 5.82 -6.23 6.08
CA GLY A 133 6.25 -7.11 5.01
C GLY A 133 6.94 -8.38 5.52
N ARG A 134 7.83 -8.25 6.52
CA ARG A 134 8.48 -9.42 7.14
C ARG A 134 7.48 -10.33 7.85
N VAL A 135 6.53 -9.76 8.60
CA VAL A 135 5.48 -10.55 9.28
C VAL A 135 4.61 -11.28 8.26
N PHE A 136 4.26 -10.60 7.16
CA PHE A 136 3.53 -11.19 6.06
C PHE A 136 4.30 -12.37 5.43
N ALA A 137 5.57 -12.16 5.08
CA ALA A 137 6.42 -13.21 4.50
C ALA A 137 6.64 -14.39 5.45
N ALA A 138 6.85 -14.16 6.75
CA ALA A 138 7.00 -15.22 7.74
C ALA A 138 5.73 -16.09 7.83
N ARG A 139 4.54 -15.48 7.76
CA ARG A 139 3.26 -16.21 7.77
C ARG A 139 3.01 -17.00 6.48
N ARG A 140 3.56 -16.57 5.34
CA ARG A 140 3.63 -17.39 4.12
C ARG A 140 4.68 -18.51 4.25
N GLY A 141 5.87 -18.22 4.77
CA GLY A 141 6.99 -19.16 4.87
C GLY A 141 6.76 -20.30 5.86
N HIS A 142 6.01 -20.09 6.94
CA HIS A 142 5.57 -21.17 7.84
C HIS A 142 4.61 -22.19 7.21
N ARG A 143 4.17 -21.96 5.96
CA ARG A 143 3.24 -22.86 5.26
C ARG A 143 3.92 -23.81 4.29
N VAL A 144 5.19 -23.57 3.92
CA VAL A 144 5.97 -24.52 3.11
C VAL A 144 6.56 -25.58 4.07
N PRO A 145 6.07 -26.84 4.07
CA PRO A 145 6.75 -27.90 4.82
C PRO A 145 8.15 -28.12 4.24
N ALA A 146 9.12 -28.40 5.12
CA ALA A 146 10.47 -28.83 4.75
C ALA A 146 10.47 -30.22 4.08
#